data_AF-A0A163H6E1-F1
#
_entry.id   AF-A0A163H6E1-F1
#
_cell.length_a   1.000
_cell.length_b   1.000
_cell.length_c   1.000
_cell.angle_alpha   90.00
_cell.angle_beta   90.00
_cell.angle_gamma   90.00
#
_symmetry.space_group_name_H-M   'P 1'
#
loop_
_entity.id
_entity.type
_entity.pdbx_description
1 polymer ?
#
loop_
_entity_poly.entity_id
_entity_poly.type
_entity_poly.pdbx_seq_one_letter_code
_entity_poly.pdbx_strand_id
1 'polypeptide(L)'
;MLRSKPPEEHHDPASIDRDKSSSGKGIVPIGIPLLADPGTLTIAIADPVNSSIDGKISLSLIVLLLSLIIYLIFDAAEMLSSKISVSALQVLTKVMGIVLTSIAVQMLLDGLEISFPNISQ
;
A
#
# COMPACT_ATOMS: atom_id res chain seq x y z
N MET A 1 27.51 4.80 53.05
CA MET A 1 27.32 3.82 51.97
C MET A 1 25.82 3.59 51.80
N LEU A 2 25.18 4.32 50.86
CA LEU A 2 23.74 4.21 50.57
C LEU A 2 23.43 2.81 50.06
N ARG A 3 22.61 2.06 50.81
CA ARG A 3 22.05 0.78 50.37
C ARG A 3 20.85 1.11 49.47
N SER A 4 21.10 1.34 48.17
CA SER A 4 20.01 1.42 47.20
C SER A 4 19.48 0.00 46.97
N LYS A 5 18.30 -0.27 47.53
CA LYS A 5 17.54 -1.50 47.29
C LYS A 5 17.33 -1.60 45.76
N PRO A 6 17.73 -2.70 45.10
CA PRO A 6 17.42 -2.86 43.68
C PRO A 6 15.91 -2.76 43.49
N PRO A 7 15.42 -2.18 42.39
CA PRO A 7 13.99 -1.97 42.18
C PRO A 7 13.30 -3.33 42.29
N GLU A 8 12.26 -3.41 43.13
CA GLU A 8 11.37 -4.56 43.10
C GLU A 8 10.79 -4.63 41.68
N GLU A 9 11.23 -5.62 40.89
CA GLU A 9 10.49 -6.07 39.72
C GLU A 9 9.15 -6.59 40.22
N HIS A 10 8.18 -5.69 40.26
CA HIS A 10 6.78 -6.02 40.43
C HIS A 10 6.36 -6.78 39.16
N HIS A 11 6.63 -8.09 39.16
CA HIS A 11 6.02 -9.07 38.27
C HIS A 11 4.53 -9.15 38.61
N ASP A 12 3.81 -8.09 38.29
CA ASP A 12 2.36 -8.08 38.28
C ASP A 12 1.92 -8.76 36.97
N PRO A 13 1.26 -9.93 37.03
CA PRO A 13 0.76 -10.61 35.82
C PRO A 13 -0.21 -9.72 35.01
N ALA A 14 -0.77 -8.66 35.61
CA ALA A 14 -1.60 -7.68 34.93
C ALA A 14 -0.81 -6.68 34.04
N SER A 15 0.53 -6.67 34.08
CA SER A 15 1.35 -5.85 33.18
C SER A 15 1.49 -6.47 31.78
N ILE A 16 1.50 -7.81 31.68
CA ILE A 16 1.58 -8.54 30.39
C ILE A 16 0.28 -8.39 29.58
N ASP A 17 -0.86 -8.23 30.23
CA ASP A 17 -2.15 -8.02 29.54
C ASP A 17 -2.31 -6.59 28.98
N ARG A 18 -1.57 -5.60 29.50
CA ARG A 18 -1.63 -4.21 29.01
C ARG A 18 -0.86 -3.98 27.72
N ASP A 19 0.18 -4.78 27.43
CA ASP A 19 0.87 -4.75 26.14
C ASP A 19 0.08 -5.46 25.02
N LYS A 20 -0.93 -6.26 25.39
CA LYS A 20 -1.84 -6.88 24.43
C LYS A 20 -2.97 -5.96 23.98
N SER A 21 -3.25 -4.89 24.75
CA SER A 21 -4.29 -3.90 24.44
C SER A 21 -3.76 -2.66 23.71
N SER A 22 -2.44 -2.43 23.69
CA SER A 22 -1.80 -1.41 22.85
C SER A 22 -1.41 -1.92 21.46
N SER A 23 -2.15 -2.91 20.93
CA SER A 23 -2.08 -3.32 19.52
C SER A 23 -2.64 -2.21 18.61
N GLY A 24 -2.01 -1.03 18.66
CA GLY A 24 -1.88 -0.11 17.54
C GLY A 24 -1.06 -0.80 16.46
N LYS A 25 -1.61 -1.90 15.95
CA LYS A 25 -1.13 -2.62 14.80
C LYS A 25 -1.29 -1.61 13.67
N GLY A 26 -0.18 -1.02 13.24
CA GLY A 26 -0.15 -0.10 12.11
C GLY A 26 -0.82 -0.79 10.93
N ILE A 27 -2.09 -0.47 10.71
CA ILE A 27 -2.82 -0.91 9.52
C ILE A 27 -2.15 -0.14 8.40
N VAL A 28 -1.31 -0.83 7.63
CA VAL A 28 -0.71 -0.25 6.43
C VAL A 28 -1.88 0.17 5.54
N PRO A 29 -1.92 1.41 5.04
CA PRO A 29 -2.96 1.85 4.12
C PRO A 29 -2.84 1.06 2.81
N ILE A 30 -3.54 -0.08 2.72
CA ILE A 30 -3.60 -0.97 1.56
C ILE A 30 -4.13 -0.24 0.33
N GLY A 31 -4.90 0.84 0.53
CA GLY A 31 -5.48 1.64 -0.54
C GLY A 31 -4.44 2.36 -1.38
N ILE A 32 -3.34 2.86 -0.79
CA ILE A 32 -2.38 3.71 -1.52
C ILE A 32 -1.57 2.90 -2.56
N PRO A 33 -0.98 1.75 -2.22
CA PRO A 33 -0.23 0.94 -3.20
C PRO A 33 -1.11 0.35 -4.31
N LEU A 34 -2.39 0.11 -4.05
CA LEU A 34 -3.32 -0.45 -5.04
C LEU A 34 -3.96 0.60 -5.94
N LEU A 35 -4.34 1.77 -5.40
CA LEU A 35 -5.08 2.80 -6.14
C LEU A 35 -4.16 3.64 -7.03
N ALA A 36 -2.97 3.94 -6.55
CA ALA A 36 -1.98 4.68 -7.29
C ALA A 36 -0.87 3.70 -7.67
N ASP A 37 -1.06 2.93 -8.74
CA ASP A 37 0.09 2.33 -9.39
C ASP A 37 0.97 3.49 -9.90
N PRO A 38 2.13 3.75 -9.27
CA PRO A 38 2.97 4.90 -9.63
C PRO A 38 3.56 4.73 -11.04
N GLY A 39 3.63 3.50 -11.56
CA GLY A 39 4.07 3.19 -12.92
C GLY A 39 3.09 3.72 -13.96
N THR A 40 1.81 3.37 -13.82
CA THR A 40 0.75 3.87 -14.71
C THR A 40 0.65 5.40 -14.71
N LEU A 41 0.81 6.05 -13.55
CA LEU A 41 0.83 7.52 -13.47
C LEU A 41 2.00 8.14 -14.25
N THR A 42 3.18 7.53 -14.16
CA THR A 42 4.37 8.00 -14.88
C THR A 42 4.18 7.88 -16.39
N ILE A 43 3.63 6.76 -16.85
CA ILE A 43 3.32 6.52 -18.28
C ILE A 43 2.31 7.56 -18.78
N ALA A 44 1.23 7.78 -18.03
CA ALA A 44 0.18 8.74 -18.43
C ALA A 44 0.70 10.19 -18.57
N ILE A 45 1.66 10.61 -17.74
CA ILE A 45 2.26 11.95 -17.79
C ILE A 45 3.34 12.04 -18.88
N ALA A 46 4.12 10.97 -19.08
CA ALA A 46 5.21 10.93 -20.05
C ALA A 46 4.76 10.67 -21.49
N ASP A 47 3.51 10.23 -21.69
CA ASP A 47 2.99 9.86 -23.01
C ASP A 47 2.90 11.06 -23.97
N PRO A 48 3.72 11.10 -25.04
CA PRO A 48 3.68 12.17 -26.03
C PRO A 48 2.37 12.19 -26.83
N VAL A 49 1.59 11.11 -26.88
CA VAL A 49 0.28 11.06 -27.57
C VAL A 49 -0.74 11.97 -26.88
N ASN A 50 -0.59 12.21 -25.57
CA ASN A 50 -1.44 13.15 -24.82
C ASN A 50 -1.07 14.63 -25.03
N SER A 51 -0.09 14.94 -25.89
CA SER A 51 0.27 16.34 -26.19
C SER A 51 -0.72 17.03 -27.14
N SER A 52 -1.44 16.26 -27.98
CA SER A 52 -2.51 16.76 -28.84
C SER A 52 -3.78 17.08 -28.03
N ILE A 53 -4.57 18.05 -28.50
CA ILE A 53 -5.80 18.52 -27.83
C ILE A 53 -6.80 17.35 -27.65
N ASP A 54 -6.92 16.49 -28.67
CA ASP A 54 -7.78 15.30 -28.63
C ASP A 54 -7.31 14.26 -27.60
N GLY A 55 -5.99 14.06 -27.48
CA GLY A 55 -5.38 13.19 -26.47
C GLY A 55 -5.66 13.67 -25.05
N LYS A 56 -5.57 14.98 -24.80
CA LYS A 56 -5.91 15.59 -23.49
C LYS A 56 -7.37 15.38 -23.11
N ILE A 57 -8.29 15.51 -24.07
CA ILE A 57 -9.72 15.30 -23.83
C ILE A 57 -9.99 13.83 -23.49
N SER A 58 -9.38 12.91 -24.24
CA SER A 58 -9.51 11.46 -23.99
C SER A 58 -8.97 11.07 -22.62
N LEU A 59 -7.77 11.54 -22.26
CA LEU A 59 -7.17 11.31 -20.95
C LEU A 59 -8.04 11.88 -19.83
N SER A 60 -8.53 13.10 -19.98
CA SER A 60 -9.42 13.73 -18.99
C SER A 60 -10.70 12.93 -18.78
N LEU A 61 -11.27 12.35 -19.84
CA LEU A 61 -12.46 11.52 -19.74
C LEU A 61 -12.18 10.22 -18.99
N ILE A 62 -11.04 9.58 -19.26
CA ILE A 62 -10.59 8.36 -18.57
C ILE A 62 -10.36 8.62 -17.08
N VAL A 63 -9.68 9.72 -16.73
CA VAL A 63 -9.44 10.10 -15.33
C VAL A 63 -10.76 10.39 -14.62
N LEU A 64 -11.70 11.07 -15.28
CA LEU A 64 -13.04 11.33 -14.71
C LEU A 64 -13.81 10.03 -14.48
N LEU A 65 -13.76 9.10 -15.44
CA LEU A 65 -14.39 7.79 -15.31
C LEU A 65 -13.77 6.96 -14.17
N LEU A 66 -12.44 6.94 -14.08
CA LEU A 66 -11.72 6.25 -13.02
C LEU A 66 -12.03 6.86 -11.64
N SER A 67 -12.07 8.19 -11.54
CA SER A 67 -12.46 8.89 -10.32
C SER A 67 -13.87 8.51 -9.89
N LEU A 68 -14.81 8.39 -10.82
CA LEU A 68 -16.17 7.95 -10.53
C LEU A 68 -16.19 6.50 -10.03
N ILE A 69 -15.44 5.60 -10.66
CA ILE A 69 -15.31 4.20 -10.21
C ILE A 69 -14.74 4.12 -8.79
N ILE A 70 -13.66 4.86 -8.52
CA ILE A 70 -13.05 4.91 -7.18
C ILE A 70 -14.06 5.45 -6.15
N TYR A 71 -14.83 6.48 -6.51
CA TYR A 71 -15.88 7.01 -5.66
C TYR A 71 -16.93 5.95 -5.31
N LEU A 72 -17.43 5.19 -6.30
CA LEU A 72 -18.37 4.08 -6.05
C LEU A 72 -17.77 2.98 -5.17
N ILE A 73 -16.47 2.67 -5.35
CA ILE A 73 -15.78 1.68 -4.53
C ILE A 73 -15.68 2.16 -3.07
N PHE A 74 -15.36 3.44 -2.85
CA PHE A 74 -15.29 4.02 -1.51
C PHE A 74 -16.65 4.05 -0.81
N ASP A 75 -17.72 4.37 -1.53
CA ASP A 75 -19.09 4.29 -1.03
C ASP A 75 -19.46 2.86 -0.58
N ALA A 76 -19.11 1.87 -1.41
CA ALA A 76 -19.30 0.46 -1.05
C ALA A 76 -18.36 0.00 0.10
N ALA A 77 -17.21 0.65 0.28
CA ALA A 77 -16.26 0.31 1.33
C ALA A 77 -16.79 0.64 2.74
N GLU A 78 -17.64 1.66 2.90
CA GLU A 78 -18.30 1.92 4.18
C GLU A 78 -19.14 0.71 4.62
N MET A 79 -19.88 0.08 3.69
CA MET A 79 -20.61 -1.17 3.98
C MET A 79 -19.67 -2.33 4.28
N LEU A 80 -18.57 -2.45 3.54
CA LEU A 80 -17.60 -3.54 3.67
C LEU A 80 -16.82 -3.49 4.99
N SER A 81 -16.58 -2.29 5.53
CA SER A 81 -15.85 -2.07 6.78
C SER A 81 -16.45 -2.84 7.96
N SER A 82 -17.79 -3.01 7.98
CA SER A 82 -18.51 -3.73 9.03
C SER A 82 -18.34 -5.26 8.98
N LYS A 83 -17.86 -5.81 7.86
CA LYS A 83 -17.75 -7.26 7.62
C LYS A 83 -16.32 -7.79 7.65
N ILE A 84 -15.31 -6.91 7.57
CA ILE A 84 -13.90 -7.34 7.56
C ILE A 84 -13.47 -7.68 8.99
N SER A 85 -13.22 -8.97 9.23
CA SER A 85 -12.63 -9.44 10.48
C SER A 85 -11.15 -9.04 10.59
N VAL A 86 -10.69 -8.78 11.81
CA VAL A 86 -9.28 -8.42 12.13
C VAL A 86 -8.29 -9.45 11.58
N SER A 87 -8.66 -10.74 11.56
CA SER A 87 -7.81 -11.81 11.01
C SER A 87 -7.61 -11.67 9.49
N ALA A 88 -8.68 -11.34 8.76
CA ALA A 88 -8.62 -11.14 7.31
C ALA A 88 -7.70 -9.97 6.94
N LEU A 89 -7.77 -8.88 7.71
CA LEU A 89 -6.89 -7.73 7.52
C LEU A 89 -5.42 -8.07 7.77
N GLN A 90 -5.11 -8.89 8.78
CA GLN A 90 -3.74 -9.35 9.03
C GLN A 90 -3.18 -10.21 7.91
N VAL A 91 -4.00 -11.07 7.29
CA VAL A 91 -3.59 -11.85 6.12
C VAL A 91 -3.38 -10.93 4.93
N LEU A 92 -4.29 -9.99 4.69
CA LEU A 92 -4.20 -9.05 3.58
C LEU A 92 -2.93 -8.20 3.63
N THR A 93 -2.54 -7.69 4.81
CA THR A 93 -1.29 -6.93 4.98
C THR A 93 -0.05 -7.75 4.61
N LYS A 94 -0.02 -9.05 4.95
CA LYS A 94 1.09 -9.94 4.56
C LYS A 94 1.13 -10.15 3.05
N VAL A 95 -0.02 -10.41 2.44
CA VAL A 95 -0.12 -10.61 1.00
C VAL A 95 0.28 -9.35 0.24
N MET A 96 -0.16 -8.17 0.68
CA MET A 96 0.26 -6.89 0.08
C MET A 96 1.78 -6.73 0.09
N GLY A 97 2.46 -7.03 1.20
CA GLY A 97 3.92 -6.94 1.24
C GLY A 97 4.62 -7.86 0.23
N ILE A 98 4.09 -9.07 0.02
CA ILE A 98 4.61 -10.03 -0.97
C ILE A 98 4.36 -9.49 -2.40
N VAL A 99 3.16 -8.99 -2.68
CA VAL A 99 2.78 -8.43 -3.98
C VAL A 99 3.62 -7.19 -4.31
N LEU A 100 3.76 -6.24 -3.38
CA LEU A 100 4.58 -5.03 -3.57
C LEU A 100 6.04 -5.39 -3.87
N THR A 101 6.59 -6.39 -3.18
CA THR A 101 7.95 -6.87 -3.43
C THR A 101 8.06 -7.46 -4.84
N SER A 102 7.08 -8.25 -5.27
CA SER A 102 7.04 -8.81 -6.62
C SER A 102 6.98 -7.73 -7.69
N ILE A 103 6.11 -6.73 -7.52
CA ILE A 103 5.97 -5.61 -8.46
C ILE A 103 7.26 -4.81 -8.51
N ALA A 104 7.90 -4.56 -7.37
CA ALA A 104 9.18 -3.86 -7.32
C ALA A 104 10.29 -4.61 -8.08
N VAL A 105 10.40 -5.93 -7.90
CA VAL A 105 11.38 -6.74 -8.64
C VAL A 105 11.07 -6.75 -10.13
N GLN A 106 9.80 -6.87 -10.52
CA GLN A 106 9.38 -6.79 -11.92
C GLN A 106 9.80 -5.46 -12.55
N MET A 107 9.48 -4.33 -11.91
CA MET A 107 9.88 -3.00 -12.39
C MET A 107 11.40 -2.84 -12.51
N LEU A 108 12.18 -3.44 -11.61
CA LEU A 108 13.65 -3.44 -11.71
C LEU A 108 14.15 -4.24 -12.92
N LEU A 109 13.56 -5.41 -13.18
CA LEU A 109 13.92 -6.24 -14.33
C LEU A 109 13.53 -5.56 -15.64
N ASP A 110 12.31 -5.02 -15.74
CA ASP A 110 11.82 -4.28 -16.90
C ASP A 110 12.74 -3.09 -17.20
N GLY A 111 13.13 -2.32 -16.17
CA GLY A 111 14.08 -1.22 -16.30
C GLY A 111 15.48 -1.66 -16.73
N LEU A 112 15.95 -2.83 -16.27
CA LEU A 112 17.26 -3.36 -16.64
C LEU A 112 17.29 -3.86 -18.09
N GLU A 113 16.21 -4.51 -18.56
CA GLU A 113 16.06 -4.97 -19.94
C GLU A 113 16.12 -3.80 -20.93
N ILE A 114 15.44 -2.69 -20.61
CA ILE A 114 15.46 -1.47 -21.41
C ILE A 114 16.88 -0.86 -21.47
N SER A 115 17.64 -0.93 -20.37
CA SER A 115 18.96 -0.30 -20.24
C SER A 115 20.10 -1.10 -20.89
N PHE A 116 19.99 -2.44 -20.93
CA PHE A 116 20.98 -3.33 -21.53
C PHE A 116 20.37 -4.24 -22.63
N PRO A 117 20.00 -3.68 -23.79
CA PRO A 117 19.38 -4.43 -24.89
C PRO A 117 20.31 -5.47 -25.55
N ASN A 118 21.59 -5.53 -25.18
CA ASN A 118 22.64 -6.23 -25.93
C ASN A 118 23.19 -7.51 -25.25
N ILE A 119 22.58 -7.97 -24.16
CA ILE A 119 22.92 -9.24 -23.46
C ILE A 119 21.94 -10.38 -23.74
N SER A 120 20.89 -10.14 -24.55
CA SER A 120 19.85 -11.12 -24.92
C SER A 120 19.82 -11.46 -26.41
N GLN A 121 20.94 -11.26 -27.13
CA GLN A 121 21.17 -11.90 -28.44
C GLN A 121 22.03 -13.13 -28.29
#